data_AF-A0A2V7P700-F1
#
_entry.id   AF-A0A2V7P700-F1
#
_cell.length_a   1.000
_cell.length_b   1.000
_cell.length_c   1.000
_cell.angle_alpha   90.00
_cell.angle_beta   90.00
_cell.angle_gamma   90.00
#
_symmetry.space_group_name_H-M   'P 1'
#
loop_
_entity.id
_entity.type
_entity.pdbx_description
1 polymer ?
#
loop_
_entity_poly.entity_id
_entity_poly.type
_entity_poly.pdbx_seq_one_letter_code
_entity_poly.pdbx_strand_id
1 'polypeptide(L)'
;LALERLISDGRIHPGRIEEIVAKAREEVEAAVVEAGEQAAYEVGIHGLHPELVKLLGRMRYRTSYGQNMLQHSKEVAWLAGIMAAELKLDTELAKRGALLHDIGKVLTHEHDGTHVQLGVEVATKYGEHPVVVNCIAAHHDDVAHESPISVIVQAADAVSGSRPGA
;
A
#
# COMPACT_ATOMS: atom_id res chain seq x y z
N LEU A 1 -12.85 3.17 -18.31
CA LEU A 1 -12.74 1.80 -18.87
C LEU A 1 -14.08 1.25 -19.40
N ALA A 2 -14.99 0.75 -18.56
CA ALA A 2 -16.23 0.11 -19.05
C ALA A 2 -17.16 1.09 -19.79
N LEU A 3 -17.37 2.28 -19.23
CA LEU A 3 -18.24 3.31 -19.80
C LEU A 3 -17.72 3.83 -21.16
N GLU A 4 -16.42 4.09 -21.25
CA GLU A 4 -15.76 4.51 -22.51
C GLU A 4 -15.88 3.43 -23.59
N ARG A 5 -15.70 2.16 -23.23
CA ARG A 5 -15.88 1.02 -24.14
C ARG A 5 -17.31 0.88 -24.62
N LEU A 6 -18.30 1.05 -23.73
CA LEU A 6 -19.72 1.02 -24.08
C LEU A 6 -20.10 2.17 -25.02
N ILE A 7 -19.57 3.38 -24.78
CA ILE A 7 -19.79 4.55 -25.65
C ILE A 7 -19.15 4.33 -27.02
N SER A 8 -17.92 3.81 -27.08
CA SER A 8 -17.23 3.52 -28.34
C SER A 8 -17.90 2.39 -29.13
N ASP A 9 -18.49 1.40 -28.47
CA ASP A 9 -19.22 0.29 -29.09
C ASP A 9 -20.59 0.73 -29.64
N GLY A 10 -21.22 1.73 -29.00
CA GLY A 10 -22.53 2.27 -29.40
C GLY A 10 -23.72 1.35 -29.10
N ARG A 11 -23.47 0.12 -28.63
CA ARG A 11 -24.49 -0.86 -28.22
C ARG A 11 -24.59 -0.92 -26.69
N ILE A 12 -25.57 -0.21 -26.15
CA ILE A 12 -25.80 -0.11 -24.71
C ILE A 12 -27.10 -0.84 -24.36
N HIS A 13 -27.01 -2.16 -24.18
CA HIS A 13 -28.11 -3.01 -23.72
C HIS A 13 -27.64 -3.93 -22.58
N PRO A 14 -28.54 -4.44 -21.71
CA PRO A 14 -28.18 -5.08 -20.46
C PRO A 14 -27.07 -6.14 -20.56
N GLY A 15 -27.22 -7.13 -21.44
CA GLY A 15 -26.20 -8.19 -21.59
C GLY A 15 -24.83 -7.70 -22.06
N ARG A 16 -24.76 -6.61 -22.83
CA ARG A 16 -23.48 -6.03 -23.26
C ARG A 16 -22.82 -5.20 -22.17
N ILE A 17 -23.63 -4.51 -21.34
CA ILE A 17 -23.15 -3.81 -20.16
C ILE A 17 -22.49 -4.80 -19.21
N GLU A 18 -23.17 -5.91 -18.89
CA GLU A 18 -22.64 -6.95 -18.00
C GLU A 18 -21.32 -7.53 -18.52
N GLU A 19 -21.25 -7.89 -19.81
CA GLU A 19 -20.03 -8.42 -20.42
C GLU A 19 -18.86 -7.42 -20.36
N ILE A 20 -19.08 -6.16 -20.74
CA ILE A 20 -18.02 -5.15 -20.74
C ILE A 20 -17.57 -4.82 -19.31
N VAL A 21 -18.50 -4.75 -18.36
CA VAL A 21 -18.19 -4.51 -16.94
C VAL A 21 -17.38 -5.67 -16.37
N ALA A 22 -17.74 -6.92 -16.67
CA ALA A 22 -16.99 -8.10 -16.23
C ALA A 22 -15.53 -8.06 -16.75
N LYS A 23 -15.34 -7.83 -18.05
CA LYS A 23 -14.01 -7.69 -18.65
C LYS A 23 -13.22 -6.53 -18.05
N ALA A 24 -13.87 -5.38 -17.86
CA ALA A 24 -13.22 -4.22 -17.25
C ALA A 24 -12.78 -4.49 -15.80
N ARG A 25 -13.56 -5.27 -15.05
CA ARG A 25 -13.22 -5.66 -13.69
C ARG A 25 -12.00 -6.59 -13.67
N GLU A 26 -11.96 -7.60 -14.54
CA GLU A 26 -10.80 -8.50 -14.66
C GLU A 26 -9.51 -7.73 -14.99
N GLU A 27 -9.58 -6.76 -15.91
CA GLU A 27 -8.43 -5.93 -16.27
C GLU A 27 -7.95 -5.05 -15.10
N VAL A 28 -8.88 -4.49 -14.31
CA VAL A 28 -8.51 -3.71 -13.12
C VAL A 28 -7.87 -4.60 -12.06
N GLU A 29 -8.40 -5.81 -11.82
CA GLU A 29 -7.80 -6.75 -10.87
C GLU A 29 -6.38 -7.17 -11.29
N ALA A 30 -6.15 -7.42 -12.57
CA ALA A 30 -4.81 -7.70 -13.10
C ALA A 30 -3.86 -6.52 -12.90
N ALA A 31 -4.31 -5.29 -13.23
CA ALA A 31 -3.52 -4.08 -13.04
C ALA A 31 -3.21 -3.77 -11.57
N VAL A 32 -4.11 -4.14 -10.65
CA VAL A 32 -3.88 -4.06 -9.20
C VAL A 32 -2.72 -4.96 -8.81
N VAL A 33 -2.75 -6.24 -9.19
CA VAL A 33 -1.67 -7.18 -8.83
C VAL A 33 -0.34 -6.72 -9.41
N GLU A 34 -0.31 -6.36 -10.71
CA GLU A 34 0.88 -5.85 -11.38
C GLU A 34 1.45 -4.60 -10.68
N ALA A 35 0.60 -3.66 -10.27
CA ALA A 35 1.04 -2.47 -9.56
C ALA A 35 1.67 -2.79 -8.19
N GLY A 36 1.12 -3.77 -7.47
CA GLY A 36 1.69 -4.23 -6.20
C GLY A 36 3.04 -4.92 -6.37
N GLU A 37 3.14 -5.82 -7.36
CA GLU A 37 4.39 -6.53 -7.67
C GLU A 37 5.49 -5.55 -8.10
N GLN A 38 5.15 -4.62 -8.98
CA GLN A 38 6.05 -3.58 -9.45
C GLN A 38 6.52 -2.69 -8.31
N ALA A 39 5.62 -2.28 -7.41
CA ALA A 39 5.98 -1.46 -6.25
C ALA A 39 6.96 -2.19 -5.33
N ALA A 40 6.70 -3.46 -5.01
CA ALA A 40 7.59 -4.28 -4.20
C ALA A 40 8.96 -4.46 -4.87
N TYR A 41 8.98 -4.72 -6.18
CA TYR A 41 10.20 -4.84 -6.97
C TYR A 41 11.03 -3.54 -6.98
N GLU A 42 10.40 -2.38 -7.20
CA GLU A 42 11.05 -1.06 -7.23
C GLU A 42 11.75 -0.69 -5.92
N VAL A 43 11.18 -1.10 -4.78
CA VAL A 43 11.79 -0.83 -3.47
C VAL A 43 12.79 -1.91 -3.05
N GLY A 44 12.83 -3.04 -3.77
CA GLY A 44 13.69 -4.18 -3.50
C GLY A 44 13.16 -5.11 -2.40
N ILE A 45 11.84 -5.23 -2.27
CA ILE A 45 11.17 -6.14 -1.33
C ILE A 45 10.65 -7.36 -2.08
N HIS A 46 10.97 -8.54 -1.57
CA HIS A 46 10.58 -9.82 -2.14
C HIS A 46 9.82 -10.68 -1.12
N GLY A 47 9.11 -11.70 -1.61
CA GLY A 47 8.41 -12.65 -0.75
C GLY A 47 7.27 -12.03 0.08
N LEU A 48 6.59 -11.00 -0.45
CA LEU A 48 5.30 -10.57 0.10
C LEU A 48 4.24 -11.63 -0.19
N HIS A 49 3.33 -11.83 0.76
CA HIS A 49 2.19 -12.69 0.53
C HIS A 49 1.33 -12.14 -0.62
N PRO A 50 0.77 -12.98 -1.53
CA PRO A 50 0.00 -12.50 -2.69
C PRO A 50 -1.15 -11.55 -2.33
N GLU A 51 -1.81 -11.79 -1.19
CA GLU A 51 -2.85 -10.88 -0.70
C GLU A 51 -2.31 -9.50 -0.28
N LEU A 52 -1.12 -9.43 0.31
CA LEU A 52 -0.47 -8.14 0.61
C LEU A 52 -0.06 -7.41 -0.67
N VAL A 53 0.43 -8.13 -1.67
CA VAL A 53 0.72 -7.58 -3.01
C VAL A 53 -0.55 -6.97 -3.62
N LYS A 54 -1.68 -7.70 -3.55
CA LYS A 54 -2.96 -7.21 -4.04
C LYS A 54 -3.40 -5.93 -3.30
N LEU A 55 -3.33 -5.91 -1.97
CA LEU A 55 -3.70 -4.75 -1.17
C LEU A 55 -2.79 -3.54 -1.45
N LEU A 56 -1.48 -3.77 -1.61
CA LEU A 56 -0.52 -2.74 -1.99
C LEU A 56 -0.90 -2.16 -3.36
N GLY A 57 -1.20 -3.02 -4.34
CA GLY A 57 -1.71 -2.62 -5.64
C GLY A 57 -2.97 -1.75 -5.60
N ARG A 58 -3.91 -2.04 -4.68
CA ARG A 58 -5.15 -1.24 -4.51
C ARG A 58 -4.85 0.21 -4.10
N MET A 59 -3.71 0.46 -3.42
CA MET A 59 -3.29 1.82 -3.05
C MET A 59 -3.06 2.70 -4.27
N ARG A 60 -2.80 2.14 -5.46
CA ARG A 60 -2.70 2.89 -6.72
C ARG A 60 -3.96 3.67 -7.04
N TYR A 61 -5.11 3.17 -6.61
CA TYR A 61 -6.42 3.78 -6.88
C TYR A 61 -6.95 4.59 -5.69
N ARG A 62 -6.08 4.89 -4.72
CA ARG A 62 -6.39 5.70 -3.54
C ARG A 62 -5.51 6.94 -3.48
N THR A 63 -6.13 8.03 -3.04
CA THR A 63 -5.47 9.30 -2.77
C THR A 63 -5.76 9.69 -1.33
N SER A 64 -4.75 10.16 -0.61
CA SER A 64 -4.88 10.72 0.73
C SER A 64 -4.13 12.04 0.76
N TYR A 65 -4.78 13.09 1.30
CA TYR A 65 -4.24 14.45 1.38
C TYR A 65 -3.78 15.12 0.05
N GLY A 66 -4.05 14.51 -1.11
CA GLY A 66 -3.62 15.01 -2.42
C GLY A 66 -2.61 14.09 -3.11
N GLN A 67 -1.97 13.22 -2.33
CA GLN A 67 -0.99 12.23 -2.79
C GLN A 67 -1.61 10.89 -3.13
N ASN A 68 -1.09 10.28 -4.21
CA ASN A 68 -1.34 8.88 -4.49
C ASN A 68 -0.69 8.00 -3.41
N MET A 69 -1.49 7.10 -2.83
CA MET A 69 -1.05 6.30 -1.70
C MET A 69 0.07 5.31 -2.04
N LEU A 70 0.00 4.62 -3.19
CA LEU A 70 1.06 3.69 -3.59
C LEU A 70 2.39 4.42 -3.77
N GLN A 71 2.34 5.58 -4.40
CA GLN A 71 3.53 6.41 -4.59
C GLN A 71 4.11 6.89 -3.26
N HIS A 72 3.25 7.38 -2.36
CA HIS A 72 3.64 7.74 -1.01
C HIS A 72 4.34 6.58 -0.29
N SER A 73 3.76 5.37 -0.26
CA SER A 73 4.37 4.21 0.42
C SER A 73 5.72 3.80 -0.17
N LYS A 74 5.91 3.89 -1.49
CA LYS A 74 7.23 3.65 -2.11
C LYS A 74 8.26 4.68 -1.68
N GLU A 75 7.86 5.95 -1.60
CA GLU A 75 8.74 7.03 -1.17
C GLU A 75 9.15 6.89 0.30
N VAL A 76 8.20 6.56 1.18
CA VAL A 76 8.49 6.23 2.58
C VAL A 76 9.45 5.04 2.67
N ALA A 77 9.28 4.00 1.84
CA ALA A 77 10.19 2.86 1.80
C ALA A 77 11.61 3.25 1.38
N TRP A 78 11.78 4.06 0.34
CA TRP A 78 13.10 4.54 -0.07
C TRP A 78 13.78 5.38 1.01
N LEU A 79 13.05 6.31 1.64
CA LEU A 79 13.56 7.16 2.72
C LEU A 79 13.96 6.32 3.95
N ALA A 80 13.09 5.41 4.38
CA ALA A 80 13.37 4.51 5.50
C ALA A 80 14.60 3.63 5.22
N GLY A 81 14.75 3.13 4.00
CA GLY A 81 15.93 2.37 3.58
C GLY A 81 17.23 3.17 3.66
N ILE A 82 17.21 4.45 3.25
CA ILE A 82 18.38 5.35 3.34
C ILE A 82 18.74 5.61 4.81
N MET A 83 17.74 5.96 5.64
CA MET A 83 17.95 6.21 7.07
C MET A 83 18.49 4.98 7.79
N ALA A 84 17.92 3.79 7.51
CA ALA A 84 18.39 2.54 8.09
C ALA A 84 19.84 2.22 7.69
N ALA A 85 20.21 2.46 6.42
CA ALA A 85 21.57 2.23 5.95
C ALA A 85 22.59 3.12 6.68
N GLU A 86 22.29 4.41 6.83
CA GLU A 86 23.15 5.36 7.52
C GLU A 86 23.33 5.00 9.01
N LEU A 87 22.26 4.50 9.64
CA LEU A 87 22.25 4.08 11.04
C LEU A 87 22.74 2.63 11.24
N LYS A 88 23.18 1.94 10.18
CA LYS A 88 23.64 0.54 10.20
C LYS A 88 22.60 -0.43 10.76
N LEU A 89 21.33 -0.21 10.41
CA LEU A 89 20.19 -1.07 10.72
C LEU A 89 19.80 -1.91 9.50
N ASP A 90 18.87 -2.85 9.71
CA ASP A 90 18.36 -3.68 8.63
C ASP A 90 17.53 -2.86 7.64
N THR A 91 18.09 -2.64 6.45
CA THR A 91 17.49 -1.84 5.38
C THR A 91 16.29 -2.53 4.74
N GLU A 92 16.30 -3.86 4.64
CA GLU A 92 15.22 -4.61 4.01
C GLU A 92 13.99 -4.61 4.94
N LEU A 93 14.21 -4.86 6.23
CA LEU A 93 13.15 -4.82 7.24
C LEU A 93 12.53 -3.41 7.35
N ALA A 94 13.35 -2.35 7.29
CA ALA A 94 12.86 -0.97 7.29
C ALA A 94 12.02 -0.64 6.05
N LYS A 95 12.50 -1.00 4.86
CA LYS A 95 11.74 -0.83 3.61
C LYS A 95 10.43 -1.60 3.62
N ARG A 96 10.42 -2.83 4.15
CA ARG A 96 9.21 -3.66 4.23
C ARG A 96 8.19 -3.06 5.20
N GLY A 97 8.63 -2.61 6.37
CA GLY A 97 7.79 -1.89 7.34
C GLY A 97 7.20 -0.62 6.75
N ALA A 98 8.03 0.18 6.08
CA ALA A 98 7.61 1.41 5.42
C ALA A 98 6.64 1.19 4.24
N LEU A 99 6.88 0.18 3.40
CA LEU A 99 6.01 -0.11 2.27
C LEU A 99 4.59 -0.48 2.73
N LEU A 100 4.48 -1.15 3.88
CA LEU A 100 3.21 -1.66 4.42
C LEU A 100 2.58 -0.79 5.51
N HIS A 101 3.25 0.28 5.98
CA HIS A 101 2.82 1.04 7.16
C HIS A 101 1.36 1.51 7.09
N ASP A 102 0.91 1.85 5.89
CA ASP A 102 -0.40 2.43 5.59
C ASP A 102 -1.37 1.45 4.89
N ILE A 103 -1.01 0.16 4.81
CA ILE A 103 -1.74 -0.83 4.01
C ILE A 103 -3.22 -0.94 4.38
N GLY A 104 -3.57 -0.69 5.65
CA GLY A 104 -4.96 -0.76 6.12
C GLY A 104 -5.88 0.32 5.57
N LYS A 105 -5.36 1.43 5.02
CA LYS A 105 -6.19 2.51 4.43
C LYS A 105 -7.02 2.04 3.23
N VAL A 106 -6.63 0.95 2.56
CA VAL A 106 -7.46 0.38 1.47
C VAL A 106 -8.63 -0.47 1.98
N LEU A 107 -8.64 -0.82 3.28
CA LEU A 107 -9.62 -1.70 3.91
C LEU A 107 -10.71 -0.93 4.68
N THR A 108 -10.48 0.33 5.04
CA THR A 108 -11.38 1.15 5.90
C THR A 108 -12.77 1.42 5.32
N HIS A 109 -13.00 1.18 4.03
CA HIS A 109 -14.32 1.31 3.42
C HIS A 109 -15.14 0.03 3.43
N GLU A 110 -14.48 -1.11 3.64
CA GLU A 110 -15.08 -2.45 3.58
C GLU A 110 -15.22 -3.07 4.98
N HIS A 111 -14.47 -2.56 5.95
CA HIS A 111 -14.37 -3.11 7.30
C HIS A 111 -14.42 -2.02 8.37
N ASP A 112 -15.01 -2.36 9.51
CA ASP A 112 -14.99 -1.51 10.70
C ASP A 112 -13.60 -1.52 11.35
N GLY A 113 -13.08 -0.34 11.69
CA GLY A 113 -11.79 -0.17 12.36
C GLY A 113 -10.96 0.97 11.77
N THR A 114 -9.89 1.36 12.48
CA THR A 114 -8.91 2.32 11.95
C THR A 114 -7.99 1.65 10.93
N HIS A 115 -7.34 2.43 10.05
CA HIS A 115 -6.37 1.85 9.10
C HIS A 115 -5.20 1.18 9.83
N VAL A 116 -4.82 1.67 11.00
CA VAL A 116 -3.81 1.04 11.86
C VAL A 116 -4.26 -0.35 12.30
N GLN A 117 -5.48 -0.47 12.86
CA GLN A 117 -6.03 -1.75 13.32
C GLN A 117 -6.12 -2.78 12.20
N LEU A 118 -6.68 -2.38 11.05
CA LEU A 118 -6.83 -3.24 9.88
C LEU A 118 -5.47 -3.62 9.27
N GLY A 119 -4.51 -2.70 9.27
CA GLY A 119 -3.14 -2.94 8.83
C GLY A 119 -2.40 -3.95 9.70
N VAL A 120 -2.51 -3.81 11.03
CA VAL A 120 -1.94 -4.76 12.00
C VAL A 120 -2.57 -6.14 11.84
N GLU A 121 -3.89 -6.22 11.73
CA GLU A 121 -4.61 -7.49 11.54
C GLU A 121 -4.12 -8.21 10.28
N VAL A 122 -4.08 -7.51 9.15
CA VAL A 122 -3.75 -8.13 7.86
C VAL A 122 -2.28 -8.53 7.77
N ALA A 123 -1.37 -7.70 8.27
CA ALA A 123 0.06 -8.02 8.32
C ALA A 123 0.33 -9.22 9.23
N THR A 124 -0.32 -9.28 10.40
CA THR A 124 -0.21 -10.41 11.32
C THR A 124 -0.80 -11.68 10.70
N LYS A 125 -1.97 -11.60 10.09
CA LYS A 125 -2.66 -12.71 9.43
C LYS A 125 -1.81 -13.37 8.35
N TYR A 126 -1.07 -12.58 7.58
CA TYR A 126 -0.20 -13.08 6.52
C TYR A 126 1.25 -13.31 6.94
N GLY A 127 1.52 -13.31 8.25
CA GLY A 127 2.79 -13.77 8.83
C GLY A 127 3.94 -12.78 8.66
N GLU A 128 3.67 -11.48 8.59
CA GLU A 128 4.71 -10.46 8.56
C GLU A 128 5.54 -10.43 9.85
N HIS A 129 6.78 -9.98 9.73
CA HIS A 129 7.71 -9.89 10.86
C HIS A 129 7.15 -8.96 11.96
N PRO A 130 7.32 -9.26 13.26
CA PRO A 130 6.78 -8.43 14.35
C PRO A 130 7.18 -6.94 14.26
N VAL A 131 8.40 -6.65 13.80
CA VAL A 131 8.84 -5.26 13.56
C VAL A 131 8.04 -4.59 12.44
N VAL A 132 7.66 -5.29 11.37
CA VAL A 132 6.80 -4.74 10.31
C VAL A 132 5.41 -4.44 10.87
N VAL A 133 4.86 -5.35 11.68
CA VAL A 133 3.59 -5.15 12.36
C VAL A 133 3.67 -3.94 13.31
N ASN A 134 4.76 -3.78 14.07
CA ASN A 134 4.96 -2.63 14.95
C ASN A 134 5.17 -1.32 14.16
N CYS A 135 5.78 -1.34 12.96
CA CYS A 135 5.83 -0.16 12.09
C CYS A 135 4.42 0.33 11.73
N ILE A 136 3.51 -0.60 11.42
CA ILE A 136 2.10 -0.26 11.16
C ILE A 136 1.43 0.22 12.44
N ALA A 137 1.62 -0.45 13.58
CA ALA A 137 0.94 -0.10 14.82
C ALA A 137 1.39 1.26 15.38
N ALA A 138 2.67 1.59 15.28
CA ALA A 138 3.29 2.71 16.00
C ALA A 138 3.49 3.97 15.15
N HIS A 139 3.24 3.97 13.83
CA HIS A 139 3.58 5.13 12.98
C HIS A 139 2.79 6.41 13.35
N HIS A 140 1.67 6.31 14.05
CA HIS A 140 0.92 7.45 14.60
C HIS A 140 1.11 7.65 16.12
N ASP A 141 2.13 7.03 16.73
CA ASP A 141 2.37 7.04 18.18
C ASP A 141 1.25 6.44 19.04
N ASP A 142 0.34 5.66 18.45
CA ASP A 142 -0.76 4.99 19.15
C ASP A 142 -0.25 3.90 20.12
N VAL A 143 0.90 3.32 19.81
CA VAL A 143 1.61 2.34 20.64
C VAL A 143 3.11 2.64 20.67
N ALA A 144 3.83 2.05 21.63
CA ALA A 144 5.27 2.23 21.72
C ALA A 144 6.00 1.66 20.50
N HIS A 145 7.03 2.38 20.06
CA HIS A 145 8.03 1.84 19.13
C HIS A 145 8.84 0.74 19.81
N GLU A 146 8.81 -0.47 19.26
CA GLU A 146 9.52 -1.63 19.80
C GLU A 146 10.90 -1.83 19.13
N SER A 147 11.19 -1.07 18.07
CA SER A 147 12.44 -1.13 17.32
C SER A 147 12.83 0.25 16.80
N PRO A 148 14.14 0.56 16.66
CA PRO A 148 14.59 1.76 15.94
C PRO A 148 14.00 1.85 14.52
N ILE A 149 13.66 0.72 13.90
CA ILE A 149 13.07 0.67 12.56
C ILE A 149 11.67 1.33 12.55
N SER A 150 10.82 1.11 13.56
CA SER A 150 9.49 1.73 13.57
C SER A 150 9.57 3.26 13.73
N VAL A 151 10.58 3.76 14.44
CA VAL A 151 10.87 5.20 14.54
C VAL A 151 11.31 5.75 13.18
N ILE A 152 12.17 5.01 12.47
CA ILE A 152 12.61 5.40 11.11
C ILE A 152 11.43 5.43 10.13
N VAL A 153 10.53 4.46 10.19
CA VAL A 153 9.34 4.42 9.33
C VAL A 153 8.46 5.65 9.58
N GLN A 154 8.20 6.00 10.83
CA GLN A 154 7.45 7.23 11.17
C GLN A 154 8.17 8.49 10.67
N ALA A 155 9.48 8.59 10.88
CA ALA A 155 10.26 9.74 10.39
C ALA A 155 10.19 9.86 8.86
N ALA A 156 10.28 8.74 8.15
CA ALA A 156 10.16 8.69 6.69
C ALA A 156 8.74 9.07 6.21
N ASP A 157 7.69 8.65 6.92
CA ASP A 157 6.30 9.03 6.66
C ASP A 157 6.11 10.54 6.79
N ALA A 158 6.54 11.11 7.92
CA ALA A 158 6.47 12.55 8.15
C ALA A 158 7.24 13.38 7.11
N VAL A 159 8.44 12.92 6.71
CA VAL A 159 9.21 13.56 5.62
C VAL A 159 8.47 13.44 4.29
N SER A 160 7.82 12.31 4.02
CA SER A 160 7.10 12.10 2.78
C SER A 160 5.88 13.01 2.67
N GLY A 161 5.06 13.07 3.72
CA GLY A 161 3.82 13.85 3.78
C GLY A 161 4.01 15.36 3.94
N SER A 162 5.17 15.85 4.35
CA SER A 162 5.45 17.30 4.51
C SER A 162 5.97 17.99 3.25
N ARG A 163 6.15 17.26 2.14
CA ARG A 163 6.71 17.83 0.90
C ARG A 163 5.71 18.74 0.18
N PRO A 164 6.15 19.86 -0.43
CA PRO A 164 5.28 20.69 -1.26
C PRO A 164 4.68 19.89 -2.43
N GLY A 165 3.36 19.87 -2.53
CA GLY A 165 2.64 19.04 -3.53
C GLY A 165 2.28 17.64 -3.04
N ALA A 166 2.43 17.38 -1.74
CA ALA A 166 1.89 16.21 -1.06
C ALA A 166 0.35 16.25 -0.90
#